data_AF-A0A1G3R7I6-F1
#
_entry.id   AF-A0A1G3R7I6-F1
#
_cell.length_a   1.000
_cell.length_b   1.000
_cell.length_c   1.000
_cell.angle_alpha   90.00
_cell.angle_beta   90.00
_cell.angle_gamma   90.00
#
_symmetry.space_group_name_H-M   'P 1'
#
loop_
_entity.id
_entity.type
_entity.pdbx_description
1 polymer ?
#
loop_
_entity_poly.entity_id
_entity_poly.type
_entity_poly.pdbx_seq_one_letter_code
_entity_poly.pdbx_strand_id
1 'polypeptide(L)'
;MKEMASVSYLEWLSAETPTAWWYDSADPCGATTNLARPREVVRRLQSVSEFRKAYEVDGLQEREFISFGLTQKTLSQFSFIWRGLRYCHPAEGKL
;
A
#
# COMPACT_ATOMS: atom_id res chain seq x y z
N MET A 1 3.03 -0.56 35.90
CA MET A 1 2.23 -0.72 34.66
C MET A 1 2.29 0.63 33.96
N LYS A 2 2.97 0.70 32.81
CA LYS A 2 3.20 1.97 32.11
C LYS A 2 2.08 2.15 31.10
N GLU A 3 1.24 3.13 31.36
CA GLU A 3 0.18 3.61 30.48
C GLU A 3 0.82 4.01 29.14
N MET A 4 0.70 3.15 28.13
CA MET A 4 1.14 3.48 26.77
C MET A 4 0.08 4.38 26.16
N ALA A 5 0.35 5.67 26.14
CA ALA A 5 -0.33 6.57 25.23
C ALA A 5 -0.32 5.95 23.82
N SER A 6 -1.48 5.96 23.17
CA SER A 6 -1.79 5.29 21.90
C SER A 6 -0.76 5.59 20.80
N VAL A 7 0.28 4.79 20.70
CA VAL A 7 1.18 4.82 19.53
C VAL A 7 0.37 4.31 18.35
N SER A 8 0.28 5.09 17.26
CA SER A 8 -0.40 4.67 16.03
C SER A 8 0.26 3.40 15.49
N TYR A 9 -0.53 2.52 14.87
CA TYR A 9 -0.03 1.27 14.28
C TYR A 9 1.18 1.53 13.36
N LEU A 10 1.15 2.62 12.60
CA LEU A 10 2.23 3.02 11.69
C LEU A 10 3.48 3.54 12.40
N GLU A 11 3.31 4.21 13.54
CA GLU A 11 4.44 4.66 14.36
C GLU A 11 5.14 3.49 15.04
N TRP A 12 4.37 2.51 15.52
CA TRP A 12 4.87 1.25 16.04
C TRP A 12 5.61 0.47 14.95
N LEU A 13 4.98 0.29 13.78
CA LEU A 13 5.57 -0.46 12.66
C LEU A 13 6.91 0.15 12.22
N SER A 14 6.98 1.49 12.14
CA SER A 14 8.22 2.20 11.79
C SER A 14 9.30 2.12 12.87
N ALA A 15 8.97 1.74 14.10
CA ALA A 15 9.94 1.57 15.18
C ALA A 15 10.49 0.15 15.26
N GLU A 16 9.64 -0.86 15.00
CA GLU A 16 9.98 -2.29 15.18
C GLU A 16 10.56 -2.96 13.92
N THR A 17 10.45 -2.34 12.74
CA THR A 17 10.95 -2.95 11.49
C THR A 17 12.19 -2.20 10.96
N PRO A 18 13.40 -2.82 11.02
CA PRO A 18 14.65 -2.23 10.49
C PRO A 18 14.64 -2.12 8.96
N THR A 19 13.98 -3.07 8.30
CA THR A 19 13.80 -3.11 6.86
C THR A 19 12.52 -2.37 6.51
N ALA A 20 12.64 -1.34 5.70
CA ALA A 20 11.48 -0.70 5.13
C ALA A 20 11.04 -1.51 3.89
N TRP A 21 10.62 -2.76 4.06
CA TRP A 21 10.24 -3.63 2.92
C TRP A 21 9.11 -2.99 2.06
N TRP A 22 8.27 -2.17 2.68
CA TRP A 22 7.27 -1.32 2.02
C TRP A 22 7.86 -0.15 1.21
N TYR A 23 9.07 0.31 1.57
CA TYR A 23 9.86 1.31 0.86
C TYR A 23 10.74 0.68 -0.23
N ASP A 24 11.37 -0.45 0.08
CA ASP A 24 12.23 -1.22 -0.84
C ASP A 24 11.45 -1.74 -2.05
N SER A 25 10.14 -2.00 -1.89
CA SER A 25 9.25 -2.39 -2.99
C SER A 25 8.92 -1.25 -3.95
N ALA A 26 9.12 0.01 -3.54
CA ALA A 26 8.84 1.20 -4.33
C ALA A 26 10.10 1.84 -4.94
N ASP A 27 11.30 1.27 -4.68
CA ASP A 27 12.57 1.79 -5.19
C ASP A 27 13.10 0.89 -6.33
N PRO A 28 12.93 1.28 -7.62
CA PRO A 28 13.21 0.37 -8.73
C PRO A 28 14.70 0.15 -9.01
N CYS A 29 15.62 0.94 -8.45
CA CYS A 29 17.06 0.71 -8.67
C CYS A 29 18.01 1.34 -7.62
N GLY A 30 17.55 1.55 -6.37
CA GLY A 30 18.40 2.09 -5.30
C GLY A 30 18.72 3.58 -5.47
N ALA A 31 17.78 4.36 -6.02
CA ALA A 31 17.96 5.78 -6.30
C ALA A 31 17.60 6.69 -5.11
N THR A 32 17.16 6.13 -3.98
CA THR A 32 16.59 6.91 -2.87
C THR A 32 17.58 7.26 -1.76
N THR A 33 18.81 7.65 -2.10
CA THR A 33 19.79 8.12 -1.10
C THR A 33 19.43 9.48 -0.45
N ASN A 34 18.27 10.08 -0.78
CA ASN A 34 17.87 11.41 -0.32
C ASN A 34 16.42 11.51 0.21
N LEU A 35 15.78 10.39 0.55
CA LEU A 35 14.51 10.43 1.27
C LEU A 35 14.78 10.37 2.78
N ALA A 36 14.13 11.27 3.51
CA ALA A 36 14.19 11.32 4.96
C ALA A 36 13.92 9.94 5.59
N ARG A 37 14.52 9.69 6.77
CA ARG A 37 14.33 8.45 7.56
C ARG A 37 12.88 7.97 7.48
N PRO A 38 12.60 6.65 7.41
CA PRO A 38 11.26 6.07 7.25
C PRO A 38 10.14 6.73 8.08
N ARG A 39 10.47 7.17 9.31
CA ARG A 39 9.56 7.92 10.20
C ARG A 39 9.02 9.23 9.63
N GLU A 40 9.85 10.00 8.91
CA GLU A 40 9.44 11.27 8.31
C GLU A 40 8.50 11.06 7.12
N VAL A 41 8.78 10.03 6.32
CA VAL A 41 7.88 9.63 5.22
C VAL A 41 6.53 9.19 5.77
N VAL A 42 6.51 8.36 6.82
CA VAL A 42 5.28 7.93 7.50
C VAL A 42 4.51 9.14 8.05
N ARG A 43 5.17 10.10 8.71
CA ARG A 43 4.53 11.32 9.20
C ARG A 43 3.88 12.14 8.08
N ARG A 44 4.58 12.29 6.96
CA ARG A 44 4.03 12.98 5.78
C ARG A 44 2.84 12.23 5.19
N LEU A 45 2.92 10.91 5.07
CA LEU A 45 1.82 10.08 4.56
C LEU A 45 0.60 10.08 5.50
N GLN A 46 0.79 10.13 6.82
CA GLN A 46 -0.29 10.26 7.81
C GLN A 46 -1.10 11.56 7.65
N SER A 47 -0.54 12.60 7.03
CA SER A 47 -1.29 13.81 6.68
C SER A 47 -2.37 13.55 5.61
N VAL A 48 -2.21 12.51 4.79
CA VAL A 48 -3.18 12.10 3.78
C VAL A 48 -4.26 11.23 4.43
N SER A 49 -5.52 11.66 4.32
CA SER A 49 -6.65 11.00 5.00
C SER A 49 -6.88 9.56 4.52
N GLU A 50 -6.72 9.34 3.22
CA GLU A 50 -6.89 8.06 2.54
C GLU A 50 -5.80 7.07 2.96
N PHE A 51 -4.58 7.55 3.18
CA PHE A 51 -3.49 6.73 3.68
C PHE A 51 -3.78 6.27 5.11
N ARG A 52 -4.22 7.19 5.98
CA ARG A 52 -4.63 6.83 7.34
C ARG A 52 -5.76 5.80 7.34
N LYS A 53 -6.79 6.00 6.51
CA LYS A 53 -7.90 5.05 6.38
C LYS A 53 -7.42 3.65 5.97
N ALA A 54 -6.49 3.55 5.04
CA ALA A 54 -6.02 2.26 4.53
C ALA A 54 -5.18 1.45 5.54
N TYR A 55 -4.52 2.10 6.50
CA TYR A 55 -3.53 1.45 7.37
C TYR A 55 -3.85 1.51 8.87
N GLU A 56 -4.74 2.39 9.33
CA GLU A 56 -5.21 2.38 10.71
C GLU A 56 -6.20 1.23 10.93
N VAL A 57 -6.12 0.60 12.10
CA VAL A 57 -6.93 -0.59 12.46
C VAL A 57 -8.44 -0.33 12.30
N ASP A 58 -8.89 0.87 12.69
CA ASP A 58 -10.30 1.29 12.59
C ASP A 58 -10.54 2.29 11.42
N GLY A 59 -9.56 2.42 10.52
CA GLY A 59 -9.51 3.47 9.51
C GLY A 59 -10.54 3.33 8.39
N LEU A 60 -10.53 2.20 7.68
CA LEU A 60 -11.43 1.91 6.57
C LEU A 60 -12.48 0.90 7.02
N GLN A 61 -13.73 1.34 7.12
CA GLN A 61 -14.83 0.48 7.53
C GLN A 61 -15.22 -0.44 6.37
N GLU A 62 -15.69 -1.66 6.67
CA GLU A 62 -16.11 -2.64 5.66
C GLU A 62 -17.14 -2.06 4.67
N ARG A 63 -18.12 -1.31 5.19
CA ARG A 63 -19.14 -0.62 4.38
C ARG A 63 -18.58 0.44 3.42
N GLU A 64 -17.40 0.98 3.72
CA GLU A 64 -16.72 2.00 2.90
C GLU A 64 -15.75 1.35 1.90
N PHE A 65 -15.41 0.08 2.08
CA PHE A 65 -14.38 -0.62 1.30
C PHE A 65 -14.66 -0.55 -0.20
N ILE A 66 -15.89 -0.83 -0.63
CA ILE A 66 -16.23 -0.83 -2.05
C ILE A 66 -16.16 0.58 -2.64
N SER A 67 -16.53 1.61 -1.90
CA SER A 67 -16.51 3.01 -2.39
C SER A 67 -15.13 3.66 -2.27
N PHE A 68 -14.16 3.00 -1.63
CA PHE A 68 -12.81 3.51 -1.49
C PHE A 68 -12.09 3.53 -2.84
N GLY A 69 -11.52 4.69 -3.20
CA GLY A 69 -10.95 4.93 -4.53
C GLY A 69 -9.84 3.95 -4.93
N LEU A 70 -8.98 3.54 -3.98
CA LEU A 70 -7.94 2.54 -4.25
C LEU A 70 -8.53 1.14 -4.52
N THR A 71 -9.61 0.77 -3.82
CA THR A 71 -10.35 -0.47 -4.08
C THR A 71 -10.95 -0.43 -5.49
N GLN A 72 -11.65 0.65 -5.84
CA GLN A 72 -12.24 0.83 -7.17
C GLN A 72 -11.20 0.78 -8.29
N LYS A 73 -10.05 1.44 -8.10
CA LYS A 73 -8.94 1.42 -9.06
C LYS A 73 -8.39 0.00 -9.23
N THR A 74 -8.17 -0.72 -8.13
CA THR A 74 -7.67 -2.10 -8.15
C THR A 74 -8.64 -3.05 -8.82
N LEU A 75 -9.94 -2.97 -8.49
CA LEU A 75 -11.00 -3.76 -9.13
C LEU A 75 -11.11 -3.45 -10.63
N SER A 76 -10.96 -2.19 -11.03
CA SER A 76 -10.97 -1.78 -12.44
C SER A 76 -9.78 -2.37 -13.19
N GLN A 77 -8.58 -2.31 -12.61
CA GLN A 77 -7.38 -2.93 -13.17
C GLN A 77 -7.53 -4.45 -13.29
N PHE A 78 -8.00 -5.10 -12.22
CA PHE A 78 -8.25 -6.54 -12.21
C PHE A 78 -9.26 -6.94 -13.29
N SER A 79 -10.41 -6.27 -13.37
CA SER A 79 -11.45 -6.51 -14.38
C SER A 79 -10.92 -6.33 -15.80
N PHE A 80 -10.10 -5.30 -16.04
CA PHE A 80 -9.48 -5.04 -17.33
C PHE A 80 -8.49 -6.14 -17.73
N ILE A 81 -7.57 -6.51 -16.83
CA ILE A 81 -6.59 -7.58 -17.06
C ILE A 81 -7.29 -8.92 -17.32
N TRP A 82 -8.28 -9.26 -16.51
CA TRP A 82 -9.06 -10.50 -16.66
C TRP A 82 -9.81 -10.58 -17.98
N ARG A 83 -10.30 -9.45 -18.50
CA ARG A 83 -10.89 -9.42 -19.84
C ARG A 83 -9.82 -9.66 -20.90
N GLY A 84 -8.63 -9.05 -20.77
CA GLY A 84 -7.50 -9.29 -21.68
C GLY A 84 -7.09 -10.76 -21.76
N LEU A 85 -7.10 -11.48 -20.63
CA LEU A 85 -6.78 -12.91 -20.58
C LEU A 85 -7.78 -13.79 -21.35
N ARG A 86 -9.05 -13.39 -21.50
CA ARG A 86 -10.02 -14.14 -22.34
C ARG A 86 -9.72 -14.02 -23.84
N TYR A 87 -8.95 -13.01 -24.25
CA TYR A 87 -8.54 -12.77 -25.62
C TYR A 87 -7.08 -13.14 -25.89
N CYS A 88 -6.37 -13.71 -24.90
CA CYS A 88 -5.09 -14.36 -25.13
C CYS A 88 -5.34 -15.63 -25.95
N HIS A 89 -5.23 -15.49 -27.27
CA HIS A 89 -5.13 -16.63 -28.17
C HIS A 89 -3.85 -17.40 -27.80
N PRO A 90 -3.88 -18.74 -27.62
CA PRO A 90 -2.64 -19.50 -27.54
C PRO A 90 -1.85 -19.20 -28.81
N ALA A 91 -0.60 -18.76 -28.64
CA ALA A 91 0.32 -18.57 -29.75
C ALA A 91 0.38 -19.90 -30.51
N GLU A 92 -0.11 -19.89 -31.74
CA GLU A 92 -0.18 -21.08 -32.58
C GLU A 92 1.24 -21.58 -32.80
N GLY A 93 1.59 -22.65 -32.09
CA GLY A 93 2.88 -23.29 -32.18
C GLY A 93 3.07 -23.82 -33.60
N LYS A 94 4.00 -23.21 -34.33
CA LYS A 94 4.61 -23.87 -35.49
C LYS A 94 5.48 -25.02 -34.95
N LEU A 95 4.96 -26.24 -35.07
CA LEU A 95 5.74 -27.48 -35.09
C LEU A 95 6.55 -27.55 -36.38
#